data_AF-A0A7T4U1B0-F1
#
_entry.id   AF-A0A7T4U1B0-F1
#
_cell.length_a   1.000
_cell.length_b   1.000
_cell.length_c   1.000
_cell.angle_alpha   90.00
_cell.angle_beta   90.00
_cell.angle_gamma   90.00
#
_symmetry.space_group_name_H-M   'P 1'
#
loop_
_entity.id
_entity.type
_entity.pdbx_description
1 polymer ?
#
loop_
_entity_poly.entity_id
_entity_poly.type
_entity_poly.pdbx_seq_one_letter_code
_entity_poly.pdbx_strand_id
1 'polypeptide(L)'
;MPAAGSASVGTIPVQQLRAGDHAFVSYDGDDADRDVVSAFAWAGLAEREKVLVLAAPKLHEDDVWDRLDAPGALLGAARERGQLVVSSMRALIHPDQAFTPQRQWQRISEETDQALGEGYKGLRTYIDMHWVGDLNADVEMMKWRESHAHHLFVDRPYTEICAYDSRWFTPDVLTAMHEAHPCRLLPALGALHVEHTPGTVRLAGEADLATRQEFIGALHEALRRLDGGELTVDLSDLIFLSAACAVDLLRLVPADGRGRIRVRCGPVPARLLKQAGADAMPQLLLSEVER
;
A
#
# COMPACT_ATOMS: atom_id res chain seq x y z
N MET A 1 -6.53 -23.29 -0.04
CA MET A 1 -6.27 -22.41 1.12
C MET A 1 -5.05 -21.58 0.75
N PRO A 2 -5.20 -20.34 0.27
CA PRO A 2 -4.04 -19.46 0.21
C PRO A 2 -3.58 -19.26 1.66
N ALA A 3 -2.27 -19.33 1.90
CA ALA A 3 -1.72 -19.05 3.22
C ALA A 3 -2.13 -17.62 3.60
N ALA A 4 -2.78 -17.46 4.76
CA ALA A 4 -2.98 -16.14 5.34
C ALA A 4 -1.59 -15.58 5.64
N GLY A 5 -1.11 -14.70 4.76
CA GLY A 5 0.08 -13.90 5.05
C GLY A 5 -0.20 -13.05 6.28
N SER A 6 0.81 -12.84 7.14
CA SER A 6 0.71 -11.82 8.17
C SER A 6 0.38 -10.47 7.51
N ALA A 7 -0.51 -9.69 8.13
CA ALA A 7 -0.80 -8.33 7.68
C ALA A 7 0.49 -7.53 7.43
N SER A 8 0.47 -6.71 6.39
CA SER A 8 1.56 -5.80 6.06
C SER A 8 1.81 -4.83 7.22
N VAL A 9 3.08 -4.52 7.48
CA VAL A 9 3.50 -3.57 8.52
C VAL A 9 4.51 -2.57 7.95
N GLY A 10 4.34 -1.31 8.35
CA GLY A 10 5.19 -0.19 7.95
C GLY A 10 4.74 0.50 6.66
N THR A 11 5.64 1.28 6.05
CA THR A 11 5.36 2.00 4.79
C THR A 11 5.59 1.09 3.58
N ILE A 12 4.58 0.96 2.71
CA ILE A 12 4.59 0.11 1.52
C ILE A 12 3.95 0.80 0.30
N PRO A 13 4.31 0.44 -0.94
CA PRO A 13 3.54 0.81 -2.12
C PRO A 13 2.18 0.08 -2.14
N VAL A 14 1.14 0.71 -2.71
CA VAL A 14 -0.22 0.15 -2.79
C VAL A 14 -0.27 -1.21 -3.50
N GLN A 15 0.63 -1.45 -4.45
CA GLN A 15 0.73 -2.72 -5.19
C GLN A 15 1.18 -3.90 -4.31
N GLN A 16 1.66 -3.65 -3.09
CA GLN A 16 2.04 -4.69 -2.14
C GLN A 16 0.95 -5.01 -1.12
N LEU A 17 -0.21 -4.35 -1.18
CA LEU A 17 -1.35 -4.69 -0.33
C LEU A 17 -1.90 -6.09 -0.63
N ARG A 18 -2.27 -6.78 0.45
CA ARG A 18 -2.73 -8.17 0.45
C ARG A 18 -4.11 -8.29 1.08
N ALA A 19 -4.74 -9.44 0.85
CA ALA A 19 -5.91 -9.87 1.62
C ALA A 19 -5.60 -9.79 3.12
N GLY A 20 -6.45 -9.10 3.89
CA GLY A 20 -6.27 -8.88 5.34
C GLY A 20 -5.54 -7.59 5.71
N ASP A 21 -5.12 -6.76 4.75
CA ASP A 21 -4.46 -5.49 5.08
C ASP A 21 -5.47 -4.38 5.40
N HIS A 22 -5.14 -3.60 6.43
CA HIS A 22 -5.81 -2.36 6.80
C HIS A 22 -4.81 -1.21 6.66
N ALA A 23 -5.02 -0.34 5.67
CA ALA A 23 -4.00 0.59 5.20
C ALA A 23 -4.42 2.04 5.34
N PHE A 24 -3.53 2.85 5.92
CA PHE A 24 -3.65 4.30 5.94
C PHE A 24 -2.98 4.91 4.71
N VAL A 25 -3.66 5.82 4.01
CA VAL A 25 -3.01 6.73 3.06
C VAL A 25 -3.41 8.16 3.36
N SER A 26 -2.46 9.08 3.22
CA SER A 26 -2.73 10.52 3.25
C SER A 26 -2.22 11.16 1.98
N TYR A 27 -3.08 11.98 1.38
CA TYR A 27 -2.82 12.70 0.14
C TYR A 27 -3.00 14.21 0.36
N ASP A 28 -2.37 15.02 -0.49
CA ASP A 28 -2.43 16.49 -0.44
C ASP A 28 -3.01 17.11 -1.72
N GLY A 29 -3.45 16.28 -2.67
CA GLY A 29 -4.02 16.70 -3.94
C GLY A 29 -4.74 15.57 -4.68
N ASP A 30 -5.50 15.96 -5.69
CA ASP A 30 -6.45 15.07 -6.39
C ASP A 30 -5.75 14.03 -7.29
N ASP A 31 -4.55 14.31 -7.80
CA ASP A 31 -3.84 13.42 -8.73
C ASP A 31 -3.18 12.22 -8.03
N ALA A 32 -2.60 12.43 -6.85
CA ALA A 32 -1.90 11.38 -6.11
C ALA A 32 -2.87 10.32 -5.56
N ASP A 33 -4.03 10.77 -5.07
CA ASP A 33 -5.12 9.90 -4.62
C ASP A 33 -5.69 9.05 -5.78
N ARG A 34 -5.88 9.68 -6.95
CA ARG A 34 -6.38 9.04 -8.17
C ARG A 34 -5.53 7.82 -8.56
N ASP A 35 -4.22 7.95 -8.53
CA ASP A 35 -3.33 6.88 -8.96
C ASP A 35 -3.33 5.70 -7.96
N VAL A 36 -3.39 5.99 -6.66
CA VAL A 36 -3.46 4.97 -5.60
C VAL A 36 -4.76 4.19 -5.68
N VAL A 37 -5.92 4.86 -5.77
CA VAL A 37 -7.23 4.17 -5.86
C VAL A 37 -7.32 3.34 -7.14
N SER A 38 -6.79 3.85 -8.26
CA SER A 38 -6.77 3.13 -9.53
C SER A 38 -5.91 1.88 -9.43
N ALA A 39 -4.66 1.98 -8.94
CA ALA A 39 -3.79 0.82 -8.77
C ALA A 39 -4.37 -0.21 -7.79
N PHE A 40 -5.01 0.25 -6.72
CA PHE A 40 -5.71 -0.62 -5.77
C PHE A 40 -6.86 -1.39 -6.41
N ALA A 41 -7.68 -0.72 -7.21
CA ALA A 41 -8.78 -1.34 -7.94
C ALA A 41 -8.25 -2.36 -8.96
N TRP A 42 -7.25 -1.98 -9.76
CA TRP A 42 -6.61 -2.87 -10.73
C TRP A 42 -6.04 -4.14 -10.10
N ALA A 43 -5.34 -4.01 -8.97
CA ALA A 43 -4.79 -5.15 -8.25
C ALA A 43 -5.89 -6.12 -7.78
N GLY A 44 -6.99 -5.61 -7.21
CA GLY A 44 -8.13 -6.43 -6.81
C GLY A 44 -8.82 -7.14 -7.97
N LEU A 45 -9.00 -6.44 -9.09
CA LEU A 45 -9.60 -7.01 -10.29
C LEU A 45 -8.75 -8.16 -10.86
N ALA A 46 -7.44 -7.99 -10.90
CA ALA A 46 -6.50 -9.01 -11.34
C ALA A 46 -6.54 -10.26 -10.46
N GLU A 47 -6.75 -10.10 -9.15
CA GLU A 47 -6.88 -11.20 -8.19
C GLU A 47 -8.27 -11.85 -8.12
N ARG A 48 -9.23 -11.38 -8.94
CA ARG A 48 -10.65 -11.77 -8.93
C ARG A 48 -11.35 -11.42 -7.61
N GLU A 49 -11.01 -10.29 -7.02
CA GLU A 49 -11.69 -9.71 -5.87
C GLU A 49 -12.75 -8.70 -6.33
N LYS A 50 -13.80 -8.51 -5.53
CA LYS A 50 -14.75 -7.40 -5.71
C LYS A 50 -14.14 -6.14 -5.12
N VAL A 51 -14.28 -5.02 -5.80
CA VAL A 51 -13.73 -3.72 -5.40
C VAL A 51 -14.89 -2.75 -5.18
N LEU A 52 -14.96 -2.20 -3.97
CA LEU A 52 -15.94 -1.20 -3.55
C LEU A 52 -15.23 0.12 -3.25
N VAL A 53 -15.48 1.14 -4.06
CA VAL A 53 -14.94 2.48 -3.88
C VAL A 53 -16.02 3.33 -3.20
N LEU A 54 -15.84 3.62 -1.91
CA LEU A 54 -16.66 4.57 -1.17
C LEU A 54 -16.07 5.96 -1.38
N ALA A 55 -16.58 6.66 -2.38
CA ALA A 55 -16.05 7.93 -2.83
C ALA A 55 -16.43 9.09 -1.89
N ALA A 56 -15.73 10.21 -2.04
CA ALA A 56 -16.03 11.44 -1.34
C ALA A 56 -17.51 11.87 -1.59
N PRO A 57 -18.28 12.25 -0.56
CA PRO A 57 -19.74 12.46 -0.68
C PRO A 57 -20.25 13.49 -1.69
N LYS A 58 -19.38 14.39 -2.16
CA LYS A 58 -19.71 15.47 -3.12
C LYS A 58 -19.19 15.21 -4.53
N LEU A 59 -18.50 14.10 -4.73
CA LEU A 59 -17.96 13.73 -6.04
C LEU A 59 -19.05 13.02 -6.84
N HIS A 60 -19.28 13.44 -8.09
CA HIS A 60 -20.26 12.78 -8.93
C HIS A 60 -19.73 11.38 -9.32
N GLU A 61 -20.62 10.39 -9.46
CA GLU A 61 -20.21 9.02 -9.79
C GLU A 61 -19.37 8.99 -11.09
N ASP A 62 -19.78 9.75 -12.11
CA ASP A 62 -19.04 9.86 -13.38
C ASP A 62 -17.63 10.45 -13.18
N ASP A 63 -17.45 11.40 -12.25
CA ASP A 63 -16.12 11.95 -11.95
C ASP A 63 -15.23 10.88 -11.26
N VAL A 64 -15.82 10.02 -10.43
CA VAL A 64 -15.09 8.88 -9.83
C VAL A 64 -14.68 7.90 -10.92
N TRP A 65 -15.57 7.62 -11.87
CA TRP A 65 -15.27 6.74 -13.00
C TRP A 65 -14.18 7.32 -13.90
N ASP A 66 -14.24 8.60 -14.24
CA ASP A 66 -13.20 9.29 -15.02
C ASP A 66 -11.84 9.28 -14.31
N ARG A 67 -11.86 9.36 -12.96
CA ARG A 67 -10.66 9.22 -12.13
C ARG A 67 -10.08 7.80 -12.18
N LEU A 68 -10.93 6.78 -12.08
CA LEU A 68 -10.50 5.37 -12.15
C LEU A 68 -10.09 4.96 -13.58
N ASP A 69 -10.70 5.56 -14.60
CA ASP A 69 -10.53 5.20 -16.00
C ASP A 69 -9.23 5.77 -16.59
N ALA A 70 -8.12 5.07 -16.33
CA ALA A 70 -7.07 4.99 -17.33
C ALA A 70 -7.63 4.13 -18.48
N PRO A 71 -7.88 4.69 -19.69
CA PRO A 71 -8.80 4.16 -20.68
C PRO A 71 -8.56 2.68 -20.97
N GLY A 72 -9.38 1.83 -20.37
CA GLY A 72 -9.13 0.39 -20.36
C GLY A 72 -10.42 -0.41 -20.33
N ALA A 73 -10.66 -1.22 -21.37
CA ALA A 73 -11.84 -2.07 -21.50
C ALA A 73 -12.10 -3.00 -20.29
N LEU A 74 -11.09 -3.25 -19.46
CA LEU A 74 -11.17 -4.08 -18.27
C LEU A 74 -11.97 -3.43 -17.12
N LEU A 75 -11.84 -2.12 -16.89
CA LEU A 75 -12.59 -1.40 -15.85
C LEU A 75 -14.06 -1.28 -16.25
N GLY A 76 -14.34 -0.94 -17.51
CA GLY A 76 -15.71 -0.91 -18.04
C GLY A 76 -16.41 -2.27 -17.89
N ALA A 77 -15.74 -3.35 -18.31
CA ALA A 77 -16.29 -4.69 -18.11
C ALA A 77 -16.44 -5.06 -16.62
N ALA A 78 -15.58 -4.55 -15.73
CA ALA A 78 -15.66 -4.80 -14.28
C ALA A 78 -16.85 -4.10 -13.65
N ARG A 79 -17.13 -2.87 -14.09
CA ARG A 79 -18.35 -2.14 -13.75
C ARG A 79 -19.59 -2.89 -14.21
N GLU A 80 -19.64 -3.29 -15.48
CA GLU A 80 -20.82 -3.97 -16.06
C GLU A 80 -21.19 -5.27 -15.35
N ARG A 81 -20.20 -6.05 -14.90
CA ARG A 81 -20.42 -7.30 -14.15
C ARG A 81 -20.54 -7.12 -12.64
N GLY A 82 -20.50 -5.88 -12.14
CA GLY A 82 -20.58 -5.56 -10.71
C GLY A 82 -19.36 -5.96 -9.87
N GLN A 83 -18.20 -6.20 -10.52
CA GLN A 83 -16.96 -6.49 -9.80
C GLN A 83 -16.33 -5.20 -9.24
N LEU A 84 -16.47 -4.08 -9.93
CA LEU A 84 -16.06 -2.75 -9.46
C LEU A 84 -17.31 -1.90 -9.25
N VAL A 85 -17.49 -1.42 -8.01
CA VAL A 85 -18.68 -0.67 -7.58
C VAL A 85 -18.22 0.64 -6.98
N VAL A 86 -18.81 1.75 -7.43
CA VAL A 86 -18.68 3.07 -6.81
C VAL A 86 -19.91 3.31 -5.94
N SER A 87 -19.70 3.75 -4.71
CA SER A 87 -20.76 4.03 -3.73
C SER A 87 -20.31 5.11 -2.75
N SER A 88 -20.99 5.25 -1.62
CA SER A 88 -20.64 6.17 -0.54
C SER A 88 -20.86 5.52 0.83
N MET A 89 -20.23 6.08 1.86
CA MET A 89 -20.48 5.64 3.24
C MET A 89 -21.98 5.73 3.62
N ARG A 90 -22.66 6.78 3.15
CA ARG A 90 -24.09 7.00 3.37
C ARG A 90 -24.95 5.88 2.76
N ALA A 91 -24.61 5.45 1.54
CA ALA A 91 -25.29 4.35 0.89
C ALA A 91 -25.01 3.01 1.60
N LEU A 92 -23.75 2.78 2.02
CA LEU A 92 -23.35 1.56 2.74
C LEU A 92 -24.16 1.36 4.03
N ILE A 93 -24.36 2.43 4.82
CA ILE A 93 -25.08 2.34 6.10
C ILE A 93 -26.61 2.43 5.96
N HIS A 94 -27.15 2.65 4.76
CA HIS A 94 -28.60 2.76 4.56
C HIS A 94 -29.34 1.48 5.05
N PRO A 95 -30.56 1.59 5.65
CA PRO A 95 -31.38 2.78 5.87
C PRO A 95 -31.03 3.59 7.13
N ASP A 96 -29.98 3.23 7.86
CA ASP A 96 -29.57 4.01 9.04
C ASP A 96 -29.09 5.41 8.62
N GLN A 97 -29.52 6.42 9.36
CA GLN A 97 -29.13 7.81 9.10
C GLN A 97 -27.87 8.23 9.86
N ALA A 98 -27.60 7.57 10.99
CA ALA A 98 -26.46 7.88 11.85
C ALA A 98 -25.39 6.81 11.70
N PHE A 99 -24.16 7.25 11.47
CA PHE A 99 -22.99 6.38 11.48
C PHE A 99 -22.77 5.82 12.89
N THR A 100 -22.57 4.51 12.97
CA THR A 100 -21.84 3.91 14.09
C THR A 100 -20.81 2.93 13.52
N PRO A 101 -19.65 2.79 14.15
CA PRO A 101 -18.63 1.86 13.67
C PRO A 101 -19.16 0.42 13.58
N GLN A 102 -19.99 -0.02 14.54
CA GLN A 102 -20.58 -1.37 14.55
C GLN A 102 -21.48 -1.62 13.34
N ARG A 103 -22.28 -0.62 12.94
CA ARG A 103 -23.13 -0.72 11.74
C ARG A 103 -22.29 -0.83 10.48
N GLN A 104 -21.26 0.02 10.36
CA GLN A 104 -20.35 -0.01 9.23
C GLN A 104 -19.64 -1.37 9.13
N TRP A 105 -19.09 -1.87 10.24
CA TRP A 105 -18.41 -3.18 10.29
C TRP A 105 -19.33 -4.33 9.93
N GLN A 106 -20.59 -4.30 10.38
CA GLN A 106 -21.59 -5.28 9.99
C GLN A 106 -21.84 -5.22 8.48
N ARG A 107 -22.03 -4.03 7.91
CA ARG A 107 -22.26 -3.84 6.46
C ARG A 107 -21.07 -4.31 5.63
N ILE A 108 -19.84 -3.97 6.02
CA ILE A 108 -18.61 -4.47 5.40
C ILE A 108 -18.57 -6.00 5.43
N SER A 109 -18.97 -6.60 6.55
CA SER A 109 -19.02 -8.05 6.70
C SER A 109 -20.03 -8.69 5.75
N GLU A 110 -21.22 -8.10 5.62
CA GLU A 110 -22.28 -8.53 4.70
C GLU A 110 -21.83 -8.39 3.24
N GLU A 111 -21.20 -7.28 2.86
CA GLU A 111 -20.64 -7.07 1.51
C GLU A 111 -19.53 -8.07 1.20
N THR A 112 -18.70 -8.43 2.19
CA THR A 112 -17.65 -9.45 2.03
C THR A 112 -18.29 -10.82 1.75
N ASP A 113 -19.29 -11.21 2.53
CA ASP A 113 -20.00 -12.49 2.34
C ASP A 113 -20.75 -12.53 1.00
N GLN A 114 -21.33 -11.40 0.58
CA GLN A 114 -21.96 -11.27 -0.72
C GLN A 114 -20.94 -11.42 -1.85
N ALA A 115 -19.78 -10.76 -1.78
CA ALA A 115 -18.72 -10.90 -2.78
C ALA A 115 -18.26 -12.37 -2.94
N LEU A 116 -18.13 -13.09 -1.82
CA LEU A 116 -17.80 -14.51 -1.83
C LEU A 116 -18.94 -15.36 -2.44
N GLY A 117 -20.19 -15.05 -2.10
CA GLY A 117 -21.38 -15.71 -2.68
C GLY A 117 -21.52 -15.48 -4.19
N GLU A 118 -21.07 -14.34 -4.69
CA GLU A 118 -20.98 -13.99 -6.12
C GLU A 118 -19.80 -14.69 -6.83
N GLY A 119 -18.92 -15.38 -6.09
CA GLY A 119 -17.80 -16.15 -6.64
C GLY A 119 -16.49 -15.37 -6.81
N TYR A 120 -16.38 -14.18 -6.20
CA TYR A 120 -15.12 -13.45 -6.05
C TYR A 120 -14.27 -14.07 -4.93
N LYS A 121 -12.95 -13.83 -4.96
CA LYS A 121 -12.02 -14.37 -3.95
C LYS A 121 -12.02 -13.58 -2.63
N GLY A 122 -12.54 -12.36 -2.63
CA GLY A 122 -12.51 -11.43 -1.51
C GLY A 122 -13.14 -10.08 -1.85
N LEU A 123 -13.17 -9.19 -0.87
CA LEU A 123 -13.63 -7.81 -0.99
C LEU A 123 -12.48 -6.84 -0.69
N ARG A 124 -12.32 -5.84 -1.57
CA ARG A 124 -11.48 -4.67 -1.37
C ARG A 124 -12.33 -3.43 -1.21
N THR A 125 -12.04 -2.62 -0.21
CA THR A 125 -12.69 -1.32 -0.01
C THR A 125 -11.67 -0.20 -0.06
N TYR A 126 -11.99 0.82 -0.82
CA TYR A 126 -11.34 2.11 -0.69
C TYR A 126 -12.36 3.05 -0.03
N ILE A 127 -11.95 3.74 1.02
CA ILE A 127 -12.82 4.61 1.82
C ILE A 127 -12.22 6.01 1.87
N ASP A 128 -12.86 6.95 1.17
CA ASP A 128 -12.56 8.37 1.33
C ASP A 128 -13.14 8.88 2.65
N MET A 129 -12.26 9.42 3.50
CA MET A 129 -12.62 9.76 4.87
C MET A 129 -13.42 11.07 5.02
N HIS A 130 -13.71 11.79 3.93
CA HIS A 130 -14.63 12.94 3.99
C HIS A 130 -16.06 12.55 4.41
N TRP A 131 -16.38 11.24 4.44
CA TRP A 131 -17.63 10.76 5.05
C TRP A 131 -17.82 11.25 6.49
N VAL A 132 -16.72 11.49 7.24
CA VAL A 132 -16.78 11.95 8.64
C VAL A 132 -17.55 13.26 8.74
N GLY A 133 -17.20 14.23 7.89
CA GLY A 133 -17.91 15.51 7.83
C GLY A 133 -19.32 15.39 7.25
N ASP A 134 -19.52 14.55 6.25
CA ASP A 134 -20.83 14.38 5.60
C ASP A 134 -21.89 13.72 6.51
N LEU A 135 -21.46 12.79 7.35
CA LEU A 135 -22.34 12.08 8.29
C LEU A 135 -22.39 12.75 9.67
N ASN A 136 -21.79 13.93 9.84
CA ASN A 136 -21.64 14.62 11.12
C ASN A 136 -21.08 13.70 12.22
N ALA A 137 -20.15 12.80 11.85
CA ALA A 137 -19.50 11.91 12.79
C ALA A 137 -18.41 12.65 13.56
N ASP A 138 -18.21 12.28 14.82
CA ASP A 138 -17.10 12.78 15.61
C ASP A 138 -15.78 12.14 15.14
N VAL A 139 -14.71 12.93 15.13
CA VAL A 139 -13.35 12.44 14.90
C VAL A 139 -13.02 11.33 15.89
N GLU A 140 -13.39 11.44 17.17
CA GLU A 140 -13.14 10.38 18.15
C GLU A 140 -13.88 9.07 17.82
N MET A 141 -15.06 9.16 17.19
CA MET A 141 -15.78 7.98 16.71
C MET A 141 -15.07 7.33 15.52
N MET A 142 -14.53 8.13 14.60
CA MET A 142 -13.65 7.63 13.54
C MET A 142 -12.40 6.97 14.13
N LYS A 143 -11.73 7.60 15.10
CA LYS A 143 -10.54 6.99 15.74
C LYS A 143 -10.86 5.65 16.40
N TRP A 144 -12.00 5.57 17.06
CA TRP A 144 -12.47 4.32 17.66
C TRP A 144 -12.72 3.25 16.59
N ARG A 145 -13.34 3.63 15.46
CA ARG A 145 -13.55 2.77 14.31
C ARG A 145 -12.23 2.20 13.81
N GLU A 146 -11.23 3.04 13.55
CA GLU A 146 -9.95 2.58 12.98
C GLU A 146 -9.20 1.64 13.93
N SER A 147 -9.09 2.02 15.20
CA SER A 147 -8.32 1.26 16.21
C SER A 147 -8.94 -0.08 16.60
N HIS A 148 -10.23 -0.30 16.33
CA HIS A 148 -10.96 -1.52 16.72
C HIS A 148 -11.42 -2.37 15.53
N ALA A 149 -11.07 -1.99 14.29
CA ALA A 149 -11.47 -2.68 13.07
C ALA A 149 -10.72 -4.00 12.80
N HIS A 150 -9.68 -4.35 13.59
CA HIS A 150 -8.84 -5.53 13.36
C HIS A 150 -9.62 -6.83 13.09
N HIS A 151 -10.75 -7.03 13.78
CA HIS A 151 -11.61 -8.20 13.62
C HIS A 151 -12.20 -8.37 12.20
N LEU A 152 -12.26 -7.31 11.38
CA LEU A 152 -12.70 -7.41 9.98
C LEU A 152 -11.66 -8.09 9.08
N PHE A 153 -10.39 -8.00 9.46
CA PHE A 153 -9.26 -8.38 8.62
C PHE A 153 -8.68 -9.75 8.97
N VAL A 154 -9.00 -10.28 10.15
CA VAL A 154 -8.55 -11.60 10.60
C VAL A 154 -9.40 -12.70 9.98
N ASP A 155 -8.75 -13.71 9.40
CA ASP A 155 -9.38 -14.92 8.84
C ASP A 155 -10.45 -14.67 7.77
N ARG A 156 -10.48 -13.47 7.18
CA ARG A 156 -11.42 -13.08 6.11
C ARG A 156 -10.69 -12.42 4.95
N PRO A 157 -11.12 -12.68 3.70
CA PRO A 157 -10.49 -12.08 2.53
C PRO A 157 -11.03 -10.65 2.31
N TYR A 158 -10.72 -9.77 3.27
CA TYR A 158 -11.09 -8.35 3.26
C TYR A 158 -9.84 -7.48 3.33
N THR A 159 -9.77 -6.45 2.49
CA THR A 159 -8.67 -5.47 2.47
C THR A 159 -9.25 -4.07 2.35
N GLU A 160 -8.68 -3.11 3.08
CA GLU A 160 -9.20 -1.75 3.12
C GLU A 160 -8.10 -0.70 3.04
N ILE A 161 -8.38 0.37 2.31
CA ILE A 161 -7.65 1.64 2.35
C ILE A 161 -8.56 2.70 2.98
N CYS A 162 -8.09 3.33 4.05
CA CYS A 162 -8.66 4.55 4.62
C CYS A 162 -7.85 5.74 4.11
N ALA A 163 -8.48 6.59 3.29
CA ALA A 163 -7.83 7.68 2.56
C ALA A 163 -8.16 9.06 3.13
N TYR A 164 -7.12 9.77 3.57
CA TYR A 164 -7.23 11.03 4.30
C TYR A 164 -6.65 12.20 3.52
N ASP A 165 -7.49 13.20 3.20
CA ASP A 165 -7.04 14.48 2.67
C ASP A 165 -6.33 15.29 3.78
N SER A 166 -5.02 15.47 3.63
CA SER A 166 -4.18 16.21 4.58
C SER A 166 -4.49 17.71 4.66
N ARG A 167 -5.26 18.25 3.69
CA ARG A 167 -5.79 19.62 3.70
C ARG A 167 -7.05 19.74 4.56
N TRP A 168 -7.74 18.62 4.79
CA TRP A 168 -9.02 18.58 5.53
C TRP A 168 -8.84 18.14 6.98
N PHE A 169 -7.98 17.15 7.22
CA PHE A 169 -7.69 16.63 8.57
C PHE A 169 -6.50 17.36 9.20
N THR A 170 -6.57 17.61 10.51
CA THR A 170 -5.45 18.23 11.23
C THR A 170 -4.26 17.26 11.33
N PRO A 171 -3.01 17.77 11.46
CA PRO A 171 -1.84 16.92 11.62
C PRO A 171 -1.93 15.92 12.79
N ASP A 172 -2.54 16.31 13.91
CA ASP A 172 -2.73 15.43 15.07
C ASP A 172 -3.69 14.27 14.76
N VAL A 173 -4.73 14.52 13.95
CA VAL A 173 -5.65 13.46 13.51
C VAL A 173 -4.94 12.53 12.54
N LEU A 174 -4.22 13.05 11.56
CA LEU A 174 -3.45 12.23 10.61
C LEU A 174 -2.41 11.35 11.33
N THR A 175 -1.75 11.88 12.36
CA THR A 175 -0.79 11.13 13.17
C THR A 175 -1.47 10.00 13.94
N ALA A 176 -2.60 10.29 14.60
CA ALA A 176 -3.36 9.27 15.31
C ALA A 176 -3.91 8.19 14.37
N MET A 177 -4.34 8.56 13.16
CA MET A 177 -4.82 7.60 12.15
C MET A 177 -3.68 6.79 11.56
N HIS A 178 -2.52 7.39 11.35
CA HIS A 178 -1.33 6.62 11.00
C HIS A 178 -1.02 5.54 12.04
N GLU A 179 -1.07 5.87 13.34
CA GLU A 179 -0.80 4.92 14.43
C GLU A 179 -1.89 3.84 14.60
N ALA A 180 -3.13 4.12 14.17
CA ALA A 180 -4.23 3.18 14.23
C ALA A 180 -4.19 2.09 13.14
N HIS A 181 -3.36 2.25 12.11
CA HIS A 181 -3.28 1.31 11.00
C HIS A 181 -1.98 0.49 11.05
N PRO A 182 -2.04 -0.84 10.79
CA PRO A 182 -0.86 -1.69 10.71
C PRO A 182 0.15 -1.25 9.63
N CYS A 183 -0.36 -0.77 8.49
CA CYS A 183 0.48 -0.31 7.38
C CYS A 183 0.06 1.06 6.85
N ARG A 184 1.05 1.74 6.27
CA ARG A 184 0.90 3.03 5.60
C ARG A 184 1.25 2.86 4.13
N LEU A 185 0.45 3.47 3.27
CA LEU A 185 0.75 3.54 1.85
C LEU A 185 1.65 4.72 1.53
N LEU A 186 2.49 4.51 0.52
CA LEU A 186 3.11 5.61 -0.22
C LEU A 186 2.02 6.51 -0.81
N PRO A 187 2.23 7.84 -0.78
CA PRO A 187 1.21 8.78 -1.24
C PRO A 187 1.02 8.79 -2.75
N ALA A 188 1.97 8.24 -3.53
CA ALA A 188 1.92 8.22 -4.98
C ALA A 188 2.61 6.97 -5.55
N LEU A 189 2.24 6.59 -6.78
CA LEU A 189 2.94 5.59 -7.58
C LEU A 189 4.30 6.14 -8.05
N GLY A 190 5.26 5.27 -8.38
CA GLY A 190 6.61 5.71 -8.77
C GLY A 190 7.45 6.30 -7.64
N ALA A 191 6.89 6.47 -6.44
CA ALA A 191 7.63 6.98 -5.29
C ALA A 191 8.60 5.95 -4.72
N LEU A 192 9.66 6.45 -4.09
CA LEU A 192 10.55 5.67 -3.24
C LEU A 192 10.41 6.18 -1.81
N HIS A 193 10.39 5.27 -0.84
CA HIS A 193 10.50 5.58 0.56
C HIS A 193 11.73 4.93 1.15
N VAL A 194 12.45 5.72 1.93
CA VAL A 194 13.70 5.33 2.59
C VAL A 194 13.49 5.38 4.09
N GLU A 195 13.79 4.28 4.77
CA GLU A 195 13.83 4.20 6.22
C GLU A 195 15.21 3.74 6.68
N HIS A 196 15.84 4.54 7.54
CA HIS A 196 17.15 4.22 8.13
C HIS A 196 17.00 3.79 9.58
N THR A 197 17.49 2.60 9.89
CA THR A 197 17.70 2.12 11.26
C THR A 197 19.16 1.70 11.43
N PRO A 198 19.67 1.56 12.67
CA PRO A 198 21.06 1.13 12.87
C PRO A 198 21.36 -0.19 12.14
N GLY A 199 22.31 -0.14 11.19
CA GLY A 199 22.73 -1.29 10.39
C GLY A 199 21.75 -1.72 9.29
N THR A 200 20.64 -1.00 9.06
CA THR A 200 19.68 -1.32 7.99
C THR A 200 19.19 -0.07 7.26
N VAL A 201 19.10 -0.16 5.93
CA VAL A 201 18.33 0.77 5.10
C VAL A 201 17.23 -0.02 4.40
N ARG A 202 15.98 0.34 4.67
CA ARG A 202 14.80 -0.23 4.00
C ARG A 202 14.32 0.73 2.92
N LEU A 203 14.03 0.16 1.76
CA LEU A 203 13.60 0.86 0.55
C LEU A 203 12.29 0.24 0.06
N ALA A 204 11.24 1.04 0.00
CA ALA A 204 9.90 0.63 -0.42
C ALA A 204 9.44 1.47 -1.61
N GLY A 205 8.74 0.86 -2.57
CA GLY A 205 8.28 1.55 -3.79
C GLY A 205 9.11 1.21 -5.02
N GLU A 206 9.54 2.22 -5.79
CA GLU A 206 10.23 2.04 -7.07
C GLU A 206 11.63 2.62 -7.04
N ALA A 207 12.64 1.83 -7.43
CA ALA A 207 14.01 2.28 -7.61
C ALA A 207 14.34 2.35 -9.11
N ASP A 208 13.98 3.46 -9.75
CA ASP A 208 14.02 3.64 -11.21
C ASP A 208 14.84 4.86 -11.63
N LEU A 209 14.66 5.38 -12.86
CA LEU A 209 15.36 6.57 -13.32
C LEU A 209 14.97 7.83 -12.52
N ALA A 210 13.69 7.96 -12.16
CA ALA A 210 13.16 9.12 -11.44
C ALA A 210 13.63 9.13 -9.97
N THR A 211 13.68 7.97 -9.32
CA THR A 211 14.07 7.85 -7.91
C THR A 211 15.55 7.48 -7.69
N ARG A 212 16.32 7.33 -8.78
CA ARG A 212 17.73 6.91 -8.74
C ARG A 212 18.60 7.71 -7.77
N GLN A 213 18.44 9.04 -7.75
CA GLN A 213 19.26 9.90 -6.89
C GLN A 213 18.95 9.68 -5.41
N GLU A 214 17.67 9.54 -5.07
CA GLU A 214 17.24 9.22 -3.70
C GLU A 214 17.74 7.84 -3.29
N PHE A 215 17.60 6.84 -4.16
CA PHE A 215 18.10 5.48 -3.94
C PHE A 215 19.60 5.46 -3.64
N ILE A 216 20.43 6.11 -4.47
CA ILE A 216 21.88 6.17 -4.26
C ILE A 216 22.22 6.96 -2.98
N GLY A 217 21.53 8.08 -2.75
CA GLY A 217 21.72 8.91 -1.56
C GLY A 217 21.47 8.13 -0.27
N ALA A 218 20.41 7.34 -0.24
CA ALA A 218 20.08 6.45 0.87
C ALA A 218 21.20 5.43 1.14
N LEU A 219 21.68 4.74 0.09
CA LEU A 219 22.74 3.75 0.25
C LEU A 219 24.05 4.37 0.75
N HIS A 220 24.43 5.53 0.22
CA HIS A 220 25.61 6.26 0.72
C HIS A 220 25.47 6.67 2.18
N GLU A 221 24.31 7.19 2.58
CA GLU A 221 24.08 7.61 3.96
C GLU A 221 24.12 6.41 4.91
N ALA A 222 23.55 5.28 4.50
CA ALA A 222 23.59 4.04 5.28
C ALA A 222 25.03 3.53 5.46
N LEU A 223 25.84 3.56 4.40
CA LEU A 223 27.25 3.17 4.45
C LEU A 223 28.09 4.13 5.31
N ARG A 224 27.82 5.44 5.23
CA ARG A 224 28.53 6.46 6.03
C ARG A 224 28.27 6.29 7.54
N ARG A 225 27.07 5.81 7.91
CA ARG A 225 26.70 5.54 9.31
C ARG A 225 27.21 4.18 9.82
N LEU A 226 27.78 3.35 8.95
CA LEU A 226 28.27 2.02 9.34
C LEU A 226 29.67 2.13 9.95
N ASP A 227 29.76 1.98 11.27
CA ASP A 227 31.05 1.89 11.99
C ASP A 227 31.62 0.45 11.95
N GLY A 228 31.78 -0.08 10.74
CA GLY A 228 32.20 -1.46 10.49
C GLY A 228 31.09 -2.49 10.68
N GLY A 229 31.31 -3.71 10.20
CA GLY A 229 30.34 -4.80 10.32
C GLY A 229 29.51 -5.02 9.05
N GLU A 230 28.20 -5.16 9.19
CA GLU A 230 27.30 -5.55 8.11
C GLU A 230 26.14 -4.55 7.97
N LEU A 231 25.91 -4.09 6.74
CA LEU A 231 24.76 -3.29 6.37
C LEU A 231 23.71 -4.19 5.72
N THR A 232 22.48 -4.15 6.22
CA THR A 232 21.33 -4.74 5.53
C THR A 232 20.66 -3.70 4.63
N VAL A 233 20.56 -4.01 3.35
CA VAL A 233 19.77 -3.25 2.37
C VAL A 233 18.50 -4.05 2.14
N ASP A 234 17.40 -3.61 2.76
CA ASP A 234 16.10 -4.27 2.65
C ASP A 234 15.29 -3.67 1.50
N LEU A 235 15.23 -4.42 0.41
CA LEU A 235 14.47 -4.13 -0.82
C LEU A 235 13.22 -5.00 -0.92
N SER A 236 12.78 -5.64 0.17
CA SER A 236 11.63 -6.54 0.13
C SER A 236 10.37 -5.83 -0.36
N ASP A 237 10.17 -4.56 0.02
CA ASP A 237 9.03 -3.73 -0.38
C ASP A 237 9.25 -2.94 -1.67
N LEU A 238 10.33 -3.19 -2.42
CA LEU A 238 10.43 -2.69 -3.79
C LEU A 238 9.50 -3.47 -4.72
N ILE A 239 8.70 -2.72 -5.48
CA ILE A 239 7.91 -3.26 -6.60
C ILE A 239 8.68 -3.21 -7.92
N PHE A 240 9.70 -2.36 -8.00
CA PHE A 240 10.55 -2.24 -9.18
C PHE A 240 11.98 -1.86 -8.81
N LEU A 241 12.95 -2.49 -9.47
CA LEU A 241 14.36 -2.15 -9.42
C LEU A 241 14.90 -2.07 -10.85
N SER A 242 15.33 -0.88 -11.27
CA SER A 242 15.96 -0.70 -12.57
C SER A 242 17.37 -1.31 -12.62
N ALA A 243 17.81 -1.69 -13.82
CA ALA A 243 19.17 -2.18 -14.03
C ALA A 243 20.25 -1.15 -13.62
N ALA A 244 19.97 0.15 -13.81
CA ALA A 244 20.88 1.21 -13.40
C ALA A 244 21.05 1.24 -11.88
N CYS A 245 19.95 1.25 -11.12
CA CYS A 245 19.97 1.22 -9.65
C CYS A 245 20.62 -0.07 -9.12
N ALA A 246 20.36 -1.22 -9.76
CA ALA A 246 21.02 -2.47 -9.40
C ALA A 246 22.55 -2.39 -9.56
N VAL A 247 23.05 -1.87 -10.68
CA VAL A 247 24.49 -1.67 -10.91
C VAL A 247 25.08 -0.66 -9.93
N ASP A 248 24.36 0.42 -9.62
CA ASP A 248 24.83 1.40 -8.65
C ASP A 248 24.95 0.80 -7.24
N LEU A 249 23.98 0.00 -6.79
CA LEU A 249 24.09 -0.74 -5.53
C LEU A 249 25.36 -1.63 -5.51
N LEU A 250 25.62 -2.37 -6.58
CA LEU A 250 26.81 -3.23 -6.67
C LEU A 250 28.12 -2.45 -6.64
N ARG A 251 28.16 -1.23 -7.21
CA ARG A 251 29.33 -0.35 -7.16
C ARG A 251 29.63 0.19 -5.76
N LEU A 252 28.64 0.21 -4.88
CA LEU A 252 28.79 0.64 -3.49
C LEU A 252 29.29 -0.47 -2.56
N VAL A 253 29.36 -1.72 -3.03
CA VAL A 253 29.92 -2.83 -2.26
C VAL A 253 31.42 -2.57 -2.04
N PRO A 254 31.89 -2.47 -0.79
CA PRO A 254 33.28 -2.14 -0.50
C PRO A 254 34.22 -3.26 -0.94
N ALA A 255 35.23 -2.90 -1.75
CA ALA A 255 36.20 -3.85 -2.29
C ALA A 255 37.28 -4.29 -1.28
N ASP A 256 37.48 -3.52 -0.21
CA ASP A 256 38.55 -3.72 0.77
C ASP A 256 38.16 -4.66 1.93
N GLY A 257 36.92 -5.15 1.92
CA GLY A 257 36.39 -6.13 2.87
C GLY A 257 36.17 -5.64 4.29
N ARG A 258 36.16 -4.31 4.51
CA ARG A 258 35.91 -3.71 5.83
C ARG A 258 34.42 -3.66 6.21
N GLY A 259 33.54 -4.05 5.31
CA GLY A 259 32.10 -4.16 5.54
C GLY A 259 31.45 -5.19 4.63
N ARG A 260 30.37 -5.81 5.11
CA ARG A 260 29.51 -6.71 4.33
C ARG A 260 28.18 -6.03 4.03
N ILE A 261 27.61 -6.29 2.86
CA ILE A 261 26.27 -5.85 2.50
C ILE A 261 25.38 -7.08 2.36
N ARG A 262 24.31 -7.16 3.15
CA ARG A 262 23.24 -8.13 2.93
C ARG A 262 22.09 -7.45 2.20
N VAL A 263 21.72 -7.92 1.02
CA VAL A 263 20.54 -7.44 0.30
C VAL A 263 19.40 -8.42 0.51
N ARG A 264 18.32 -7.96 1.15
CA ARG A 264 17.07 -8.72 1.29
C ARG A 264 16.11 -8.27 0.20
N CYS A 265 15.67 -9.15 -0.69
CA CYS A 265 14.83 -8.73 -1.82
C CYS A 265 13.96 -9.86 -2.37
N GLY A 266 12.96 -9.51 -3.20
CA GLY A 266 12.18 -10.51 -3.93
C GLY A 266 12.99 -11.21 -5.04
N PRO A 267 12.43 -12.28 -5.65
CA PRO A 267 13.15 -13.10 -6.63
C PRO A 267 13.54 -12.32 -7.90
N VAL A 268 12.74 -11.34 -8.32
CA VAL A 268 13.02 -10.54 -9.53
C VAL A 268 14.23 -9.61 -9.33
N PRO A 269 14.28 -8.74 -8.30
CA PRO A 269 15.50 -8.00 -7.97
C PRO A 269 16.72 -8.89 -7.73
N ALA A 270 16.57 -10.03 -7.05
CA ALA A 270 17.67 -10.97 -6.80
C ALA A 270 18.27 -11.48 -8.12
N ARG A 271 17.43 -11.87 -9.09
CA ARG A 271 17.87 -12.31 -10.41
C ARG A 271 18.60 -11.19 -11.16
N LEU A 272 18.09 -9.97 -11.11
CA LEU A 272 18.73 -8.81 -11.75
C LEU A 272 20.12 -8.53 -11.15
N LEU A 273 20.25 -8.58 -9.82
CA LEU A 273 21.53 -8.38 -9.12
C LEU A 273 22.53 -9.48 -9.48
N LYS A 274 22.09 -10.75 -9.55
CA LYS A 274 22.93 -11.88 -10.02
C LYS A 274 23.42 -11.64 -11.44
N GLN A 275 22.54 -11.25 -12.36
CA GLN A 275 22.88 -10.92 -13.74
C GLN A 275 23.85 -9.72 -13.86
N ALA A 276 23.74 -8.76 -12.94
CA ALA A 276 24.65 -7.60 -12.88
C ALA A 276 26.01 -7.93 -12.22
N GLY A 277 26.22 -9.16 -11.72
CA GLY A 277 27.51 -9.63 -11.22
C GLY A 277 27.61 -9.80 -9.71
N ALA A 278 26.49 -9.83 -8.97
CA ALA A 278 26.48 -10.01 -7.52
C ALA A 278 27.24 -11.27 -7.05
N ASP A 279 27.18 -12.37 -7.81
CA ASP A 279 27.81 -13.66 -7.43
C ASP A 279 29.35 -13.58 -7.41
N ALA A 280 29.95 -12.60 -8.07
CA ALA A 280 31.40 -12.37 -8.06
C ALA A 280 31.88 -11.56 -6.84
N MET A 281 30.96 -11.10 -5.97
CA MET A 281 31.25 -10.19 -4.87
C MET A 281 31.15 -10.90 -3.52
N PRO A 282 32.28 -11.31 -2.89
CA PRO A 282 32.25 -12.06 -1.63
C PRO A 282 31.72 -11.25 -0.44
N GLN A 283 31.70 -9.91 -0.54
CA GLN A 283 31.18 -9.02 0.49
C GLN A 283 29.68 -8.76 0.37
N LEU A 284 29.02 -9.33 -0.64
CA LEU A 284 27.59 -9.18 -0.89
C LEU A 284 26.87 -10.50 -0.62
N LEU A 285 25.87 -10.46 0.26
CA LEU A 285 25.00 -11.61 0.54
C LEU A 285 23.59 -11.30 0.05
N LEU A 286 23.09 -12.07 -0.92
CA LEU A 286 21.70 -11.98 -1.35
C LEU A 286 20.83 -12.92 -0.52
N SER A 287 19.76 -12.39 0.05
CA SER A 287 18.73 -13.14 0.76
C SER A 287 17.39 -12.91 0.06
N GLU A 288 16.82 -13.98 -0.49
CA GLU A 288 15.51 -13.92 -1.13
C GLU A 288 14.41 -14.04 -0.08
N VAL A 289 13.38 -13.20 -0.18
CA VAL A 289 12.16 -13.33 0.63
C VAL A 289 11.06 -13.94 -0.22
N GLU A 290 10.54 -15.09 0.23
CA GLU A 290 9.27 -15.59 -0.27
C GLU A 290 8.13 -14.72 0.29
N ARG A 291 7.16 -14.41 -0.55
CA ARG A 291 6.07 -13.51 -0.26
C ARG A 291 4.73 -14.19 -0.34
#